data_AF-A0AAN6NTM7-F1
#
_entry.id   AF-A0AAN6NTM7-F1
#
_cell.length_a   1.000
_cell.length_b   1.000
_cell.length_c   1.000
_cell.angle_alpha   90.00
_cell.angle_beta   90.00
_cell.angle_gamma   90.00
#
_symmetry.space_group_name_H-M   'P 1'
#
loop_
_entity.id
_entity.type
_entity.pdbx_description
1 polymer ?
#
loop_
_entity_poly.entity_id
_entity_poly.type
_entity_poly.pdbx_seq_one_letter_code
_entity_poly.pdbx_strand_id
1 'polypeptide(L)'
;NRASSAPAPTSSASKEPARNEEAKRNGDTTDIVHPTPNRIMKNLQSRLADREKKNMFMARCIKELERCKKYTMSMREIHVRLIEHEEEGMALEKEMKDLEDDCEGLVAKWEGW
;
A
#
# COMPACT_ATOMS: atom_id res chain seq x y z
N ASN A 1 18.76 -6.15 -18.46
CA ASN A 1 18.01 -6.92 -19.49
C ASN A 1 17.10 -7.96 -18.87
N ARG A 2 15.80 -7.66 -18.67
CA ARG A 2 14.67 -8.57 -18.98
C ARG A 2 13.36 -7.83 -18.72
N ALA A 3 12.76 -7.28 -19.77
CA ALA A 3 11.39 -6.81 -19.75
C ALA A 3 10.46 -8.01 -20.00
N SER A 4 9.44 -8.19 -19.16
CA SER A 4 8.34 -9.14 -19.41
C SER A 4 7.14 -8.36 -19.93
N SER A 5 6.92 -8.42 -21.24
CA SER A 5 5.74 -7.89 -21.92
C SER A 5 4.67 -9.00 -22.00
N ALA A 6 3.49 -8.74 -21.48
CA ALA A 6 2.31 -9.59 -21.73
C ALA A 6 1.71 -9.24 -23.11
N PRO A 7 1.27 -10.23 -23.92
CA PRO A 7 0.71 -9.97 -25.23
C PRO A 7 -0.77 -9.53 -25.14
N ALA A 8 -1.15 -8.58 -25.99
CA ALA A 8 -2.54 -8.17 -26.20
C ALA A 8 -3.30 -9.22 -27.04
N PRO A 9 -4.58 -9.49 -26.78
CA PRO A 9 -5.36 -10.39 -27.61
C PRO A 9 -5.75 -9.71 -28.92
N THR A 10 -5.34 -10.32 -30.04
CA THR A 10 -5.63 -9.89 -31.39
C THR A 10 -7.03 -10.34 -31.85
N SER A 11 -7.74 -9.36 -32.43
CA SER A 11 -8.84 -9.47 -33.38
C SER A 11 -8.84 -10.75 -34.23
N SER A 12 -9.95 -11.51 -34.19
CA SER A 12 -10.37 -12.39 -35.28
C SER A 12 -11.48 -11.71 -36.06
N ALA A 13 -11.21 -11.45 -37.34
CA ALA A 13 -12.15 -10.91 -38.30
C ALA A 13 -13.05 -12.01 -38.86
N SER A 14 -14.32 -11.67 -39.13
CA SER A 14 -15.08 -12.27 -40.23
C SER A 14 -15.80 -11.14 -40.95
N LYS A 15 -15.39 -10.95 -42.22
CA LYS A 15 -16.01 -10.07 -43.21
C LYS A 15 -17.27 -10.75 -43.74
N GLU A 16 -18.36 -10.01 -43.90
CA GLU A 16 -19.04 -9.78 -45.19
C GLU A 16 -20.19 -8.75 -45.07
N PRO A 17 -20.72 -8.18 -46.17
CA PRO A 17 -20.52 -6.76 -46.49
C PRO A 17 -21.75 -5.87 -46.27
N ALA A 18 -21.53 -4.58 -46.45
CA ALA A 18 -22.50 -3.51 -46.32
C ALA A 18 -23.57 -3.48 -47.43
N ARG A 19 -24.73 -2.93 -47.02
CA ARG A 19 -25.59 -1.96 -47.76
C ARG A 19 -26.71 -2.52 -48.66
N ASN A 20 -27.96 -2.39 -48.21
CA ASN A 20 -28.92 -1.47 -48.85
C ASN A 20 -30.17 -1.21 -48.00
N GLU A 21 -30.52 0.08 -47.95
CA GLU A 21 -31.86 0.69 -47.91
C GLU A 21 -33.03 -0.06 -47.26
N GLU A 22 -33.54 0.49 -46.15
CA GLU A 22 -34.79 1.26 -46.22
C GLU A 22 -35.04 2.00 -44.91
N ALA A 23 -34.72 3.29 -44.92
CA ALA A 23 -35.31 4.25 -43.99
C ALA A 23 -36.79 4.43 -44.35
N LYS A 24 -37.66 3.53 -43.90
CA LYS A 24 -39.11 3.81 -43.84
C LYS A 24 -39.43 4.41 -42.49
N ARG A 25 -39.46 5.75 -42.47
CA ARG A 25 -40.14 6.54 -41.45
C ARG A 25 -41.60 6.09 -41.41
N ASN A 26 -42.04 5.56 -40.28
CA ASN A 26 -43.44 5.51 -39.91
C ASN A 26 -43.51 5.68 -38.39
N GLY A 27 -44.28 6.66 -37.92
CA GLY A 27 -44.78 6.67 -36.55
C GLY A 27 -44.06 7.62 -35.61
N ASP A 28 -44.76 8.70 -35.34
CA ASP A 28 -44.56 9.68 -34.28
C ASP A 28 -44.63 9.01 -32.89
N THR A 29 -43.48 8.61 -32.33
CA THR A 29 -43.28 8.52 -30.87
C THR A 29 -41.79 8.45 -30.62
N THR A 30 -41.22 9.45 -29.97
CA THR A 30 -39.97 9.29 -29.23
C THR A 30 -40.29 8.31 -28.09
N ASP A 31 -40.27 7.02 -28.38
CA ASP A 31 -40.37 5.95 -27.38
C ASP A 31 -39.05 5.92 -26.61
N ILE A 32 -38.88 6.94 -25.76
CA ILE A 32 -37.96 6.87 -24.63
C ILE A 32 -38.55 5.78 -23.76
N VAL A 33 -38.12 4.53 -23.99
CA VAL A 33 -38.49 3.40 -23.14
C VAL A 33 -37.88 3.66 -21.76
N HIS A 34 -38.66 4.31 -20.90
CA HIS A 34 -38.28 4.52 -19.52
C HIS A 34 -38.09 3.14 -18.88
N PRO A 35 -36.95 2.88 -18.20
CA PRO A 35 -36.72 1.59 -17.57
C PRO A 35 -37.87 1.31 -16.60
N THR A 36 -38.40 0.09 -16.64
CA THR A 36 -39.50 -0.29 -15.76
C THR A 36 -39.10 -0.07 -14.30
N PRO A 37 -40.04 0.29 -13.41
CA PRO A 37 -39.74 0.45 -11.98
C PRO A 37 -38.98 -0.74 -11.38
N ASN A 38 -39.30 -1.96 -11.84
CA ASN A 38 -38.58 -3.18 -11.47
C ASN A 38 -37.12 -3.19 -11.91
N ARG A 39 -36.82 -2.71 -13.12
CA ARG A 39 -35.43 -2.59 -13.62
C ARG A 39 -34.66 -1.53 -12.85
N ILE A 40 -35.30 -0.40 -12.54
CA ILE A 40 -34.70 0.66 -11.71
C ILE A 40 -34.37 0.11 -10.32
N MET A 41 -35.33 -0.56 -9.68
CA MET A 41 -35.16 -1.14 -8.35
C MET A 41 -34.04 -2.19 -8.30
N LYS A 42 -33.98 -3.11 -9.26
CA LYS A 42 -32.87 -4.08 -9.36
C LYS A 42 -31.50 -3.41 -9.50
N ASN A 43 -31.41 -2.37 -10.34
CA ASN A 43 -30.16 -1.61 -10.50
C ASN A 43 -29.76 -0.88 -9.21
N LEU A 44 -30.72 -0.30 -8.49
CA LEU A 44 -30.46 0.36 -7.20
C LEU A 44 -30.00 -0.65 -6.14
N GLN A 45 -30.63 -1.82 -6.05
CA GLN A 45 -30.23 -2.90 -5.14
C GLN A 45 -28.81 -3.38 -5.43
N SER A 46 -28.46 -3.60 -6.70
CA SER A 46 -27.09 -3.97 -7.10
C SER A 46 -26.07 -2.89 -6.72
N ARG A 47 -26.38 -1.62 -6.97
CA ARG A 47 -25.49 -0.50 -6.58
C ARG A 47 -25.32 -0.38 -5.07
N LEU A 48 -26.36 -0.67 -4.29
CA LEU A 48 -26.28 -0.70 -2.83
C LEU A 48 -25.38 -1.83 -2.34
N ALA A 49 -25.55 -3.05 -2.88
CA ALA A 49 -24.70 -4.19 -2.54
C ALA A 49 -23.23 -3.94 -2.88
N ASP A 50 -22.94 -3.33 -4.03
CA ASP A 50 -21.57 -2.96 -4.42
C ASP A 50 -20.97 -1.90 -3.48
N ARG A 51 -21.77 -0.91 -3.06
CA ARG A 51 -21.33 0.10 -2.08
C ARG A 51 -21.06 -0.54 -0.73
N GLU A 52 -21.91 -1.44 -0.26
CA GLU A 52 -21.71 -2.16 0.99
C GLU A 52 -20.42 -3.00 0.97
N LYS A 53 -20.17 -3.71 -0.14
CA LYS A 53 -18.92 -4.46 -0.34
C LYS A 53 -17.69 -3.54 -0.29
N LYS A 54 -17.74 -2.38 -0.94
CA LYS A 54 -16.66 -1.38 -0.90
C LYS A 54 -16.48 -0.81 0.51
N ASN A 55 -17.55 -0.53 1.23
CA ASN A 55 -17.49 -0.03 2.60
C ASN A 55 -16.84 -1.05 3.54
N MET A 56 -17.19 -2.33 3.42
CA MET A 56 -16.54 -3.40 4.19
C MET A 56 -15.04 -3.50 3.87
N PHE A 57 -14.66 -3.38 2.60
CA PHE A 57 -13.26 -3.38 2.20
C PHE A 57 -12.50 -2.18 2.78
N MET A 58 -13.06 -0.96 2.67
CA MET A 58 -12.46 0.24 3.25
C MET A 58 -12.31 0.13 4.77
N ALA A 59 -13.31 -0.42 5.48
CA ALA A 59 -13.23 -0.64 6.92
C ALA A 59 -12.07 -1.59 7.30
N ARG A 60 -11.78 -2.61 6.47
CA ARG A 60 -10.61 -3.48 6.66
C ARG A 60 -9.31 -2.72 6.41
N CYS A 61 -9.22 -1.93 5.34
CA CYS A 61 -8.04 -1.12 5.05
C CYS A 61 -7.75 -0.10 6.17
N ILE A 62 -8.76 0.55 6.73
CA ILE A 62 -8.60 1.49 7.85
C ILE A 62 -8.00 0.78 9.06
N LYS A 63 -8.52 -0.40 9.43
CA LYS A 63 -7.96 -1.20 10.54
C LYS A 63 -6.51 -1.59 10.30
N GLU A 64 -6.13 -1.90 9.07
CA GLU A 64 -4.75 -2.24 8.74
C GLU A 64 -3.83 -1.01 8.81
N LEU A 65 -4.29 0.15 8.32
CA LEU A 65 -3.55 1.41 8.44
C LEU A 65 -3.33 1.80 9.91
N GLU A 66 -4.30 1.58 10.79
CA GLU A 66 -4.14 1.79 12.23
C GLU A 66 -3.07 0.88 12.84
N ARG A 67 -2.98 -0.38 12.39
CA ARG A 67 -1.91 -1.31 12.80
C ARG A 67 -0.55 -0.84 12.30
N CYS A 68 -0.43 -0.46 11.03
CA CYS A 68 0.79 0.10 10.46
C CYS A 68 1.26 1.35 11.23
N LYS A 69 0.32 2.23 11.64
CA LYS A 69 0.63 3.40 12.45
C LYS A 69 1.22 3.02 13.81
N LYS A 70 0.61 2.07 14.52
CA LYS A 70 1.12 1.57 15.81
C LYS A 70 2.51 0.95 15.68
N TYR A 71 2.71 0.12 14.66
CA TYR A 71 4.01 -0.47 14.36
C TYR A 71 5.08 0.59 14.10
N THR A 72 4.76 1.60 13.28
CA THR A 72 5.68 2.70 12.97
C THR A 72 6.08 3.49 14.22
N MET A 73 5.14 3.75 15.13
CA MET A 73 5.44 4.41 16.41
C MET A 73 6.37 3.56 17.27
N SER A 74 6.08 2.26 17.41
CA SER A 74 6.93 1.33 18.17
C SER A 74 8.34 1.23 17.59
N MET A 75 8.49 1.22 16.26
CA MET A 75 9.80 1.24 15.60
C MET A 75 10.59 2.51 15.91
N ARG A 76 9.92 3.67 15.99
CA ARG A 76 10.58 4.93 16.40
C ARG A 76 11.05 4.87 17.85
N GLU A 77 10.25 4.33 18.75
CA GLU A 77 10.63 4.16 20.17
C GLU A 77 11.83 3.20 20.33
N ILE A 78 11.88 2.13 19.53
CA ILE A 78 13.04 1.22 19.51
C ILE A 78 14.27 1.95 18.97
N HIS A 79 14.12 2.74 17.91
CA HIS A 79 15.23 3.47 17.32
C HIS A 79 15.83 4.50 18.29
N VAL A 80 15.00 5.23 19.04
CA VAL A 80 15.47 6.16 20.08
C VAL A 80 16.27 5.41 21.16
N ARG A 81 15.75 4.30 21.68
CA ARG A 81 16.46 3.48 22.68
C ARG A 81 17.77 2.90 22.15
N LEU A 82 17.83 2.56 20.86
CA LEU A 82 19.06 2.10 20.24
C LEU A 82 20.13 3.19 20.27
N ILE A 83 19.76 4.42 19.92
CA ILE A 83 20.69 5.56 19.97
C ILE A 83 21.18 5.80 21.40
N GLU A 84 20.27 5.78 22.39
CA GLU A 84 20.63 5.94 23.81
C GLU A 84 21.64 4.86 24.25
N HIS A 85 21.40 3.60 23.88
CA HIS A 85 22.33 2.51 24.20
C HIS A 85 23.66 2.58 23.45
N GLU A 86 23.68 3.08 22.21
CA GLU A 86 24.92 3.32 21.46
C GLU A 86 25.76 4.41 22.15
N GLU A 87 25.12 5.49 22.62
CA GLU A 87 25.78 6.56 23.38
C GLU A 87 26.33 6.06 24.72
N GLU A 88 25.54 5.28 25.47
CA GLU A 88 25.99 4.62 26.70
C GLU A 88 27.18 3.69 26.45
N GLY A 89 27.12 2.90 25.38
CA GLY A 89 28.19 1.98 24.98
C GLY A 89 29.50 2.71 24.68
N MET A 90 29.44 3.80 23.92
CA MET A 90 30.62 4.64 23.62
C MET A 90 31.21 5.28 24.89
N ALA A 91 30.35 5.71 25.82
CA ALA A 91 30.81 6.29 27.08
C ALA A 91 31.55 5.25 27.94
N LEU A 92 31.00 4.04 28.04
CA LEU A 92 31.64 2.93 28.76
C LEU A 92 32.95 2.48 28.10
N GLU A 93 33.00 2.41 26.77
CA GLU A 93 34.23 2.07 26.04
C GLU A 93 35.36 3.08 26.32
N LYS A 94 35.00 4.37 26.38
CA LYS A 94 35.95 5.42 26.77
C LYS A 94 36.43 5.24 28.22
N GLU A 95 35.51 5.01 29.16
CA GLU A 95 35.87 4.82 30.58
C GLU A 95 36.77 3.60 30.77
N MET A 96 36.51 2.49 30.06
CA MET A 96 37.38 1.32 30.07
C MET A 96 38.79 1.65 29.58
N LYS A 97 38.90 2.41 28.49
CA LYS A 97 40.20 2.82 27.97
C LYS A 97 40.95 3.75 28.93
N ASP A 98 40.26 4.72 29.51
CA ASP A 98 40.86 5.62 30.50
C ASP A 98 41.39 4.82 31.71
N LEU A 99 40.65 3.79 32.16
CA LEU A 99 41.07 2.87 33.23
C LEU A 99 42.25 1.96 32.82
N GLU A 100 42.29 1.48 31.58
CA GLU A 100 43.43 0.71 31.04
C GLU A 100 44.70 1.57 31.04
N ASP A 101 44.61 2.81 30.53
CA ASP A 101 45.72 3.77 30.50
C ASP A 101 46.23 4.10 31.92
N ASP A 102 45.31 4.28 32.88
CA ASP A 102 45.65 4.50 34.30
C ASP A 102 46.37 3.29 34.92
N CYS A 103 45.92 2.07 34.61
CA CYS A 103 46.56 0.84 35.08
C CYS A 103 47.97 0.68 34.50
N GLU A 104 48.14 0.89 33.19
CA GLU A 104 49.45 0.88 32.53
C GLU A 104 50.39 1.91 33.16
N GLY A 105 49.89 3.12 33.43
CA GLY A 105 50.65 4.17 34.11
C GLY A 105 51.07 3.79 35.53
N LEU A 106 50.24 3.08 36.29
CA LEU A 106 50.58 2.57 37.62
C LEU A 106 51.60 1.44 37.58
N VAL A 107 51.47 0.50 36.64
CA VAL A 107 52.44 -0.59 36.45
C VAL A 107 53.80 -0.03 36.06
N ALA A 108 53.87 0.90 35.11
CA ALA A 108 55.12 1.54 34.70
C ALA A 108 55.80 2.29 35.85
N LYS A 109 55.01 2.94 36.73
CA LYS A 109 55.55 3.56 37.96
C LYS A 109 56.10 2.51 38.92
N TRP A 110 55.44 1.36 39.07
CA TRP A 110 55.91 0.29 39.97
C TRP A 110 57.20 -0.35 39.47
N GLU A 111 57.33 -0.60 38.17
CA GLU A 111 58.51 -1.25 37.57
C GLU A 111 59.75 -0.34 37.52
N GLY A 112 59.57 0.98 37.60
CA GLY A 112 60.66 1.97 37.60
C GLY A 112 61.26 2.29 38.98
N TRP A 113 60.79 1.64 40.05
CA TRP A 113 61.30 1.75 41.42
C TRP A 113 62.17 0.55 41.79
#